data_AF-A0A662KMN9-F1
#
_entry.id   AF-A0A662KMN9-F1
#
_cell.length_a   1.000
_cell.length_b   1.000
_cell.length_c   1.000
_cell.angle_alpha   90.00
_cell.angle_beta   90.00
_cell.angle_gamma   90.00
#
_symmetry.space_group_name_H-M   'P 1'
#
loop_
_entity.id
_entity.type
_entity.pdbx_description
1 polymer ?
#
loop_
_entity_poly.entity_id
_entity_poly.type
_entity_poly.pdbx_seq_one_letter_code
_entity_poly.pdbx_strand_id
1 'polypeptide(L)'
;MIAVEDEEGSAIIDTHLQMKAFENAFNKSLIPWLNDYELLKRNPKVGKSMLDYLFLDKHNKNLYVEIKSAVLRRGDTASYPDCPSERGRRHVKELIKLVRDGERSAVIFIAGLPKVSHFTPASDIDPDISRLLKIAYLSGVEIKAISMYFDPEKESIVLTNPDLPVVL
;
A
#
# COMPACT_ATOMS: atom_id res chain seq x y z
N MET A 1 15.92 5.98 12.26
CA MET A 1 16.60 4.98 11.41
C MET A 1 15.84 4.95 10.10
N ILE A 2 16.48 5.39 9.01
CA ILE A 2 15.78 5.75 7.76
C ILE A 2 15.76 4.55 6.79
N ALA A 3 16.81 3.70 6.84
CA ALA A 3 16.88 2.47 6.08
C ALA A 3 17.80 1.43 6.75
N VAL A 4 17.62 0.15 6.39
CA VAL A 4 18.51 -0.96 6.79
C VAL A 4 19.14 -1.55 5.52
N GLU A 5 20.44 -1.82 5.55
CA GLU A 5 21.15 -2.42 4.42
C GLU A 5 20.56 -3.79 4.07
N ASP A 6 20.31 -3.99 2.79
CA ASP A 6 19.93 -5.24 2.14
C ASP A 6 20.81 -5.34 0.88
N GLU A 7 21.05 -6.55 0.36
CA GLU A 7 22.22 -6.88 -0.47
C GLU A 7 22.35 -6.17 -1.84
N GLU A 8 21.61 -5.09 -2.13
CA GLU A 8 21.81 -4.18 -3.28
C GLU A 8 21.00 -2.85 -3.16
N GLY A 9 20.63 -2.45 -1.94
CA GLY A 9 19.82 -1.27 -1.67
C GLY A 9 19.28 -1.30 -0.24
N SER A 10 18.70 -0.21 0.25
CA SER A 10 18.25 -0.15 1.64
C SER A 10 16.74 -0.19 1.76
N ALA A 11 16.24 -0.99 2.70
CA ALA A 11 14.82 -1.08 3.02
C ALA A 11 14.31 0.24 3.58
N ILE A 12 13.20 0.77 3.08
CA ILE A 12 12.60 2.01 3.57
C ILE A 12 11.63 1.66 4.70
N ILE A 13 12.08 1.68 5.95
CA ILE A 13 11.22 1.35 7.10
C ILE A 13 10.38 2.54 7.59
N ASP A 14 10.80 3.76 7.28
CA ASP A 14 10.10 4.98 7.66
C ASP A 14 8.84 5.15 6.80
N THR A 15 7.67 5.03 7.44
CA THR A 15 6.38 5.16 6.76
C THR A 15 6.16 6.56 6.19
N HIS A 16 6.64 7.63 6.83
CA HIS A 16 6.52 8.97 6.26
C HIS A 16 7.33 9.10 4.97
N LEU A 17 8.51 8.47 4.92
CA LEU A 17 9.34 8.46 3.73
C LEU A 17 8.68 7.65 2.60
N GLN A 18 8.09 6.49 2.91
CA GLN A 18 7.30 5.71 1.94
C GLN A 18 6.13 6.52 1.37
N MET A 19 5.37 7.21 2.23
CA MET A 19 4.23 8.05 1.81
C MET A 19 4.68 9.19 0.89
N LYS A 20 5.77 9.87 1.24
CA LYS A 20 6.35 10.93 0.41
C LYS A 20 6.84 10.39 -0.94
N ALA A 21 7.44 9.20 -0.96
CA ALA A 21 7.88 8.55 -2.19
C ALA A 21 6.70 8.14 -3.09
N PHE A 22 5.63 7.60 -2.50
CA PHE A 22 4.40 7.29 -3.21
C PHE A 22 3.79 8.53 -3.86
N GLU A 23 3.66 9.63 -3.12
CA GLU A 23 3.15 10.89 -3.67
C GLU A 23 4.05 11.44 -4.79
N ASN A 24 5.37 11.38 -4.63
CA ASN A 24 6.30 11.79 -5.68
C ASN A 24 6.16 10.93 -6.95
N ALA A 25 5.97 9.62 -6.80
CA ALA A 25 5.76 8.71 -7.92
C ALA A 25 4.40 8.98 -8.61
N PHE A 26 3.34 9.18 -7.83
CA PHE A 26 2.02 9.56 -8.33
C PHE A 26 2.07 10.88 -9.12
N ASN A 27 2.67 11.93 -8.56
CA ASN A 27 2.77 13.25 -9.22
C ASN A 27 3.61 13.23 -10.51
N LYS A 28 4.52 12.26 -10.65
CA LYS A 28 5.32 12.04 -11.86
C LYS A 28 4.65 11.06 -12.85
N SER A 29 3.40 10.66 -12.60
CA SER A 29 2.66 9.68 -13.40
C SER A 29 3.39 8.33 -13.56
N LEU A 30 4.19 7.95 -12.55
CA LEU A 30 4.94 6.69 -12.53
C LEU A 30 4.11 5.50 -12.06
N ILE A 31 2.84 5.71 -11.68
CA ILE A 31 1.91 4.69 -11.22
C ILE A 31 0.74 4.63 -12.21
N PRO A 32 0.84 3.84 -13.30
CA PRO A 32 -0.07 3.96 -14.45
C PRO A 32 -1.54 3.78 -14.12
N TRP A 33 -1.87 2.89 -13.19
CA TRP A 33 -3.26 2.64 -12.76
C TRP A 33 -3.86 3.77 -11.90
N LEU A 34 -3.07 4.79 -11.56
CA LEU A 34 -3.54 6.05 -10.94
C LEU A 34 -3.52 7.25 -11.90
N ASN A 35 -3.10 7.11 -13.16
CA ASN A 35 -2.93 8.26 -14.06
C ASN A 35 -4.24 9.01 -14.39
N ASP A 36 -5.39 8.34 -14.29
CA ASP A 36 -6.72 8.92 -14.51
C ASP A 36 -7.33 9.54 -13.23
N TYR A 37 -6.54 9.69 -12.17
CA TYR A 37 -6.98 10.22 -10.88
C TYR A 37 -6.26 11.51 -10.50
N GLU A 38 -6.97 12.35 -9.76
CA GLU A 38 -6.41 13.48 -9.01
C GLU A 38 -6.46 13.21 -7.50
N LEU A 39 -5.44 13.70 -6.78
CA LEU A 39 -5.44 13.64 -5.31
C LEU A 39 -6.33 14.76 -4.76
N LEU A 40 -7.55 14.40 -4.34
CA LEU A 40 -8.52 15.36 -3.82
C LEU A 40 -8.23 15.73 -2.36
N LYS A 41 -7.89 14.75 -1.52
CA LYS A 41 -7.69 14.99 -0.08
C LYS A 41 -6.75 13.97 0.56
N ARG A 42 -5.86 14.46 1.42
CA ARG A 42 -5.11 13.64 2.38
C ARG A 42 -5.90 13.51 3.69
N ASN A 43 -5.77 12.39 4.37
CA ASN A 43 -6.39 12.15 5.67
C ASN A 43 -7.93 12.28 5.70
N PRO A 44 -8.69 11.76 4.72
CA PRO A 44 -10.16 11.77 4.79
C PRO A 44 -10.66 10.95 6.00
N LYS A 45 -11.62 11.52 6.73
CA LYS A 45 -12.32 10.81 7.82
C LYS A 45 -13.36 9.86 7.23
N VAL A 46 -13.28 8.59 7.60
CA VAL A 46 -14.24 7.54 7.20
C VAL A 46 -14.70 6.80 8.44
N GLY A 47 -15.98 6.94 8.78
CA GLY A 47 -16.53 6.38 10.02
C GLY A 47 -15.76 6.86 11.25
N LYS A 48 -15.11 5.93 11.96
CA LYS A 48 -14.27 6.19 13.13
C LYS A 48 -12.77 6.22 12.82
N SER A 49 -12.40 6.04 11.56
CA SER A 49 -11.01 5.97 11.12
C SER A 49 -10.65 7.18 10.23
N MET A 50 -9.36 7.34 9.99
CA MET A 50 -8.80 8.29 9.05
C MET A 50 -7.99 7.45 8.07
N LEU A 51 -8.38 7.47 6.80
CA LEU A 51 -7.63 6.82 5.71
C LEU A 51 -6.59 7.80 5.19
N ASP A 52 -5.65 7.32 4.40
CA ASP A 52 -4.52 8.14 3.95
C ASP A 52 -4.91 9.11 2.83
N TYR A 53 -5.66 8.63 1.84
CA TYR A 53 -5.97 9.42 0.65
C TYR A 53 -7.41 9.24 0.16
N LEU A 54 -7.92 10.29 -0.47
CA LEU A 54 -9.10 10.29 -1.31
C LEU A 54 -8.69 10.83 -2.68
N PHE A 55 -8.83 10.00 -3.69
CA PHE A 55 -8.64 10.35 -5.09
C PHE A 55 -9.99 10.54 -5.78
N LEU A 56 -10.00 11.31 -6.86
CA LEU A 56 -11.15 11.49 -7.74
C LEU A 56 -10.76 11.03 -9.15
N ASP A 57 -11.55 10.15 -9.76
CA ASP A 57 -11.32 9.76 -11.16
C ASP A 57 -11.88 10.79 -12.15
N LYS A 58 -11.53 10.66 -13.44
CA LYS A 58 -12.05 11.52 -14.54
C LYS A 58 -13.58 11.55 -14.70
N HIS A 59 -14.30 10.67 -14.03
CA HIS A 59 -15.77 10.60 -14.02
C HIS A 59 -16.37 11.12 -12.70
N ASN A 60 -15.58 11.81 -11.88
CA ASN A 60 -15.95 12.32 -10.57
C ASN A 60 -16.36 11.24 -9.56
N LYS A 61 -15.78 10.04 -9.67
CA LYS A 61 -15.98 8.97 -8.67
C LYS A 61 -14.82 8.94 -7.68
N ASN A 62 -15.16 8.81 -6.41
CA ASN A 62 -14.20 8.72 -5.33
C ASN A 62 -13.45 7.38 -5.37
N LEU A 63 -12.18 7.41 -5.01
CA LEU A 63 -11.38 6.26 -4.62
C LEU A 63 -10.72 6.54 -3.26
N TYR A 64 -11.20 5.86 -2.23
CA TYR A 64 -10.63 5.92 -0.88
C TYR A 64 -9.46 4.96 -0.76
N VAL A 65 -8.32 5.43 -0.27
CA VAL A 65 -7.08 4.65 -0.28
C VAL A 65 -6.44 4.63 1.10
N GLU A 66 -6.04 3.45 1.52
CA GLU A 66 -5.16 3.21 2.66
C GLU A 66 -3.81 2.67 2.18
N ILE A 67 -2.72 3.19 2.71
CA ILE A 67 -1.37 2.69 2.50
C ILE A 67 -0.94 1.80 3.67
N LYS A 68 -0.22 0.72 3.37
CA LYS A 68 0.43 -0.14 4.36
C LYS A 68 1.89 -0.39 3.98
N SER A 69 2.78 -0.27 4.96
CA SER A 69 4.19 -0.68 4.80
C SER A 69 4.29 -2.20 4.80
N ALA A 70 4.90 -2.78 3.77
CA ALA A 70 5.12 -4.21 3.60
C ALA A 70 6.62 -4.52 3.55
N VAL A 71 7.31 -4.29 4.66
CA VAL A 71 8.77 -4.44 4.78
C VAL A 71 9.20 -5.77 5.41
N LEU A 72 8.27 -6.71 5.65
CA LEU A 72 8.62 -8.06 6.08
C LEU A 72 9.08 -8.88 4.87
N ARG A 73 10.37 -9.21 4.79
CA ARG A 73 10.94 -10.03 3.72
C ARG A 73 10.77 -11.53 4.00
N ARG A 74 10.37 -12.29 2.97
CA ARG A 74 10.43 -13.77 2.92
C ARG A 74 10.98 -14.21 1.57
N GLY A 75 12.30 -14.42 1.49
CA GLY A 75 12.97 -14.62 0.20
C GLY A 75 12.79 -13.39 -0.70
N ASP A 76 12.19 -13.59 -1.87
CA ASP A 76 11.84 -12.53 -2.84
C ASP A 76 10.45 -11.92 -2.62
N THR A 77 9.80 -12.24 -1.50
CA THR A 77 8.43 -11.81 -1.19
C THR A 77 8.43 -10.68 -0.16
N ALA A 78 7.61 -9.65 -0.41
CA ALA A 78 7.25 -8.65 0.59
C ALA A 78 5.95 -9.05 1.31
N SER A 79 5.88 -8.80 2.62
CA SER A 79 4.72 -9.18 3.41
C SER A 79 4.28 -8.13 4.40
N TYR A 80 3.00 -8.23 4.77
CA TYR A 80 2.36 -7.45 5.82
C TYR A 80 1.36 -8.33 6.58
N PRO A 81 1.23 -8.21 7.91
CA PRO A 81 2.01 -7.33 8.79
C PRO A 81 3.24 -8.04 9.37
N ASP A 82 4.09 -7.29 10.05
CA ASP A 82 5.21 -7.78 10.86
C ASP A 82 4.79 -8.17 12.30
N CYS A 83 3.64 -7.67 12.76
CA CYS A 83 2.99 -8.02 14.01
C CYS A 83 1.46 -7.97 13.88
N PRO A 84 0.69 -8.67 14.74
CA PRO A 84 -0.77 -8.59 14.73
C PRO A 84 -1.28 -7.14 14.81
N SER A 85 -2.18 -6.75 13.91
CA SER A 85 -2.60 -5.35 13.77
C SER A 85 -4.11 -5.16 13.85
N GLU A 86 -4.62 -4.84 15.04
CA GLU A 86 -6.03 -4.45 15.21
C GLU A 86 -6.41 -3.22 14.38
N ARG A 87 -5.50 -2.25 14.30
CA ARG A 87 -5.69 -1.04 13.48
C ARG A 87 -5.78 -1.39 11.99
N GLY A 88 -4.89 -2.25 11.50
CA GLY A 88 -4.94 -2.75 10.12
C GLY A 88 -6.28 -3.44 9.82
N ARG A 89 -6.71 -4.35 10.70
CA ARG A 89 -7.99 -5.06 10.57
C ARG A 89 -9.18 -4.10 10.55
N ARG A 90 -9.16 -3.06 11.38
CA ARG A 90 -10.21 -2.02 11.38
C ARG A 90 -10.25 -1.26 10.05
N HIS A 91 -9.10 -0.83 9.52
CA HIS A 91 -9.05 -0.07 8.28
C HIS A 91 -9.56 -0.91 7.09
N VAL A 92 -9.17 -2.19 7.00
CA VAL A 92 -9.69 -3.09 5.96
C VAL A 92 -11.22 -3.25 6.04
N LYS A 93 -11.80 -3.32 7.24
CA LYS A 93 -13.26 -3.36 7.43
C LYS A 93 -13.94 -2.07 6.97
N GLU A 94 -13.33 -0.91 7.19
CA GLU A 94 -13.86 0.37 6.69
C GLU A 94 -13.79 0.43 5.15
N LEU A 95 -12.72 -0.07 4.52
CA LEU A 95 -12.62 -0.18 3.06
C LEU A 95 -13.72 -1.09 2.47
N ILE A 96 -13.97 -2.24 3.09
CA ILE A 96 -15.08 -3.14 2.70
C ILE A 96 -16.42 -2.40 2.81
N LYS A 97 -16.61 -1.65 3.89
CA LYS A 97 -17.85 -0.90 4.11
C LYS A 97 -18.05 0.16 3.03
N LEU A 98 -17.03 0.92 2.67
CA LEU A 98 -17.09 1.90 1.58
C LEU A 98 -17.56 1.27 0.27
N VAL A 99 -17.04 0.09 -0.08
CA VAL A 99 -17.49 -0.62 -1.30
C VAL A 99 -18.95 -1.04 -1.22
N ARG A 100 -19.41 -1.51 -0.06
CA ARG A 100 -20.82 -1.85 0.16
C ARG A 100 -21.74 -0.63 0.11
N ASP A 101 -21.23 0.53 0.50
CA ASP A 101 -21.95 1.81 0.46
C ASP A 101 -21.91 2.45 -0.94
N GLY A 102 -21.29 1.80 -1.93
CA GLY A 102 -21.27 2.21 -3.34
C GLY A 102 -20.05 3.02 -3.78
N GLU A 103 -19.10 3.25 -2.88
CA GLU A 103 -17.84 3.94 -3.17
C GLU A 103 -16.77 2.98 -3.68
N ARG A 104 -15.70 3.48 -4.30
CA ARG A 104 -14.51 2.66 -4.58
C ARG A 104 -13.51 2.80 -3.45
N SER A 105 -12.82 1.72 -3.13
CA SER A 105 -11.75 1.76 -2.14
C SER A 105 -10.59 0.83 -2.50
N ALA A 106 -9.39 1.19 -2.06
CA ALA A 106 -8.18 0.41 -2.25
C ALA A 106 -7.33 0.35 -0.98
N VAL A 107 -6.57 -0.74 -0.85
CA VAL A 107 -5.39 -0.79 0.00
C VAL A 107 -4.16 -0.99 -0.87
N ILE A 108 -3.14 -0.17 -0.67
CA ILE A 108 -1.86 -0.24 -1.40
C ILE A 108 -0.77 -0.63 -0.41
N PHE A 109 -0.08 -1.73 -0.70
CA PHE A 109 1.09 -2.16 0.04
C PHE A 109 2.35 -1.58 -0.58
N ILE A 110 3.11 -0.80 0.19
CA ILE A 110 4.44 -0.34 -0.20
C ILE A 110 5.44 -1.38 0.26
N ALA A 111 5.91 -2.21 -0.67
CA ALA A 111 7.05 -3.06 -0.47
C ALA A 111 8.32 -2.20 -0.52
N GLY A 112 8.64 -1.59 0.63
CA GLY A 112 9.82 -0.75 0.85
C GLY A 112 11.11 -1.55 0.92
N LEU A 113 11.31 -2.50 0.00
CA LEU A 113 12.38 -3.49 -0.02
C LEU A 113 12.97 -3.56 -1.44
N PRO A 114 14.30 -3.69 -1.61
CA PRO A 114 14.89 -4.02 -2.91
C PRO A 114 14.53 -5.45 -3.34
N LYS A 115 14.69 -5.82 -4.62
CA LYS A 115 14.61 -7.24 -5.07
C LYS A 115 13.40 -8.05 -4.54
N VAL A 116 12.20 -7.49 -4.61
CA VAL A 116 10.96 -8.23 -4.34
C VAL A 116 10.18 -8.45 -5.63
N SER A 117 9.64 -9.65 -5.82
CA SER A 117 8.93 -10.05 -7.03
C SER A 117 7.42 -10.01 -6.87
N HIS A 118 6.92 -10.11 -5.63
CA HIS A 118 5.49 -10.09 -5.31
C HIS A 118 5.23 -9.74 -3.83
N PHE A 119 3.97 -9.48 -3.53
CA PHE A 119 3.45 -9.27 -2.17
C PHE A 119 2.51 -10.40 -1.76
N THR A 120 2.59 -10.84 -0.50
CA THR A 120 1.62 -11.74 0.15
C THR A 120 1.34 -11.30 1.58
N PRO A 121 0.09 -11.42 2.08
CA PRO A 121 -0.17 -11.20 3.49
C PRO A 121 0.48 -12.28 4.37
N ALA A 122 0.98 -11.89 5.55
CA ALA A 122 1.65 -12.77 6.50
C ALA A 122 0.63 -13.52 7.38
N SER A 123 0.02 -14.56 6.81
CA SER A 123 -1.07 -15.32 7.47
C SER A 123 -0.68 -16.03 8.77
N ASP A 124 0.59 -16.38 8.95
CA ASP A 124 1.12 -16.95 10.18
C ASP A 124 1.31 -15.92 11.30
N ILE A 125 1.43 -14.63 10.96
CA ILE A 125 1.54 -13.53 11.93
C ILE A 125 0.16 -13.01 12.32
N ASP A 126 -0.68 -12.73 11.33
CA ASP A 126 -2.06 -12.30 11.55
C ASP A 126 -2.99 -13.04 10.56
N PRO A 127 -3.58 -14.17 10.98
CA PRO A 127 -4.51 -14.93 10.15
C PRO A 127 -5.77 -14.12 9.81
N ASP A 128 -6.19 -13.24 10.72
CA ASP A 128 -7.41 -12.45 10.57
C ASP A 128 -7.27 -11.36 9.52
N ILE A 129 -6.15 -10.64 9.47
CA ILE A 129 -5.92 -9.63 8.43
C ILE A 129 -5.84 -10.30 7.06
N SER A 130 -5.20 -11.47 6.95
CA SER A 130 -5.11 -12.23 5.70
C SER A 130 -6.50 -12.66 5.20
N ARG A 131 -7.33 -13.19 6.11
CA ARG A 131 -8.73 -13.52 5.81
C ARG A 131 -9.54 -12.28 5.44
N LEU A 132 -9.33 -11.15 6.12
CA LEU A 132 -10.03 -9.90 5.82
C LEU A 132 -9.62 -9.32 4.46
N LEU A 133 -8.36 -9.43 4.05
CA LEU A 133 -7.91 -9.01 2.72
C LEU A 133 -8.54 -9.84 1.61
N LYS A 134 -8.70 -11.17 1.82
CA LYS A 134 -9.48 -12.02 0.90
C LYS A 134 -10.94 -11.58 0.79
N ILE A 135 -11.57 -11.31 1.92
CA ILE A 135 -12.96 -10.79 1.96
C ILE A 135 -13.04 -9.43 1.26
N ALA A 136 -12.05 -8.55 1.47
CA ALA A 136 -11.98 -7.24 0.85
C ALA A 136 -11.89 -7.34 -0.67
N TYR A 137 -10.96 -8.15 -1.17
CA TYR A 137 -10.84 -8.44 -2.59
C TYR A 137 -12.15 -8.96 -3.19
N LEU A 138 -12.76 -9.98 -2.57
CA LEU A 138 -14.04 -10.54 -3.03
C LEU A 138 -15.21 -9.56 -2.94
N SER A 139 -15.12 -8.56 -2.06
CA SER A 139 -16.15 -7.51 -1.93
C SER A 139 -15.96 -6.37 -2.95
N GLY A 140 -14.85 -6.34 -3.69
CA GLY A 140 -14.54 -5.30 -4.67
C GLY A 140 -13.55 -4.22 -4.20
N VAL A 141 -12.90 -4.41 -3.05
CA VAL A 141 -11.77 -3.54 -2.63
C VAL A 141 -10.57 -3.85 -3.51
N GLU A 142 -9.95 -2.82 -4.08
CA GLU A 142 -8.74 -2.96 -4.89
C GLU A 142 -7.54 -3.25 -3.98
N ILE A 143 -6.87 -4.38 -4.19
CA ILE A 143 -5.66 -4.74 -3.45
C ILE A 143 -4.47 -4.55 -4.38
N LYS A 144 -3.63 -3.56 -4.09
CA LYS A 144 -2.47 -3.19 -4.90
C LYS A 144 -1.19 -3.29 -4.09
N ALA A 145 -0.07 -3.48 -4.77
CA ALA A 145 1.24 -3.36 -4.17
C ALA A 145 2.18 -2.63 -5.14
N ILE A 146 3.15 -1.92 -4.60
CA ILE A 146 4.24 -1.30 -5.34
C ILE A 146 5.55 -1.62 -4.64
N SER A 147 6.65 -1.70 -5.38
CA SER A 147 7.98 -1.90 -4.79
C SER A 147 8.86 -0.69 -4.99
N MET A 148 9.54 -0.29 -3.91
CA MET A 148 10.50 0.79 -3.92
C MET A 148 11.60 0.54 -2.89
N TYR A 149 12.78 1.08 -3.12
CA TYR A 149 13.90 0.98 -2.18
C TYR A 149 14.71 2.27 -2.18
N PHE A 150 15.52 2.46 -1.13
CA PHE A 150 16.48 3.56 -1.08
C PHE A 150 17.80 3.12 -1.71
N ASP A 151 18.24 3.83 -2.75
CA ASP A 151 19.55 3.66 -3.37
C ASP A 151 20.55 4.59 -2.65
N PRO A 152 21.49 4.05 -1.85
CA PRO A 152 22.43 4.86 -1.07
C PRO A 152 23.47 5.55 -1.95
N GLU A 153 23.79 5.02 -3.14
CA GLU A 153 24.77 5.64 -4.04
C GLU A 153 24.19 6.88 -4.71
N LYS A 154 22.90 6.84 -5.07
CA LYS A 154 22.18 7.96 -5.68
C LYS A 154 21.47 8.86 -4.67
N GLU A 155 21.53 8.52 -3.38
CA GLU A 155 20.78 9.15 -2.29
C GLU A 155 19.30 9.38 -2.65
N SER A 156 18.67 8.39 -3.29
CA SER A 156 17.34 8.55 -3.86
C SER A 156 16.46 7.33 -3.68
N ILE A 157 15.13 7.52 -3.75
CA ILE A 157 14.18 6.42 -3.72
C ILE A 157 13.88 5.99 -5.15
N VAL A 158 14.06 4.70 -5.41
CA VAL A 158 13.81 4.07 -6.70
C VAL A 158 12.50 3.29 -6.62
N LEU A 159 11.53 3.66 -7.45
CA LEU A 159 10.34 2.85 -7.70
C LEU A 159 10.72 1.75 -8.70
N THR A 160 10.70 0.49 -8.28
CA THR A 160 11.11 -0.64 -9.11
C THR A 160 9.95 -1.31 -9.83
N ASN A 161 8.78 -1.35 -9.20
CA ASN A 161 7.57 -1.88 -9.82
C ASN A 161 6.34 -1.08 -9.36
N PRO A 162 5.63 -0.40 -10.28
CA PRO A 162 4.44 0.36 -9.95
C PRO A 162 3.17 -0.50 -9.79
N ASP A 163 3.20 -1.79 -10.12
CA ASP A 163 2.07 -2.72 -9.96
C ASP A 163 2.61 -4.13 -9.60
N LEU A 164 3.21 -4.21 -8.41
CA LEU A 164 3.80 -5.43 -7.88
C LEU A 164 2.70 -6.51 -7.73
N PRO A 165 2.90 -7.74 -8.26
CA PRO A 165 1.92 -8.81 -8.14
C PRO A 165 1.49 -9.07 -6.69
N VAL A 166 0.19 -9.25 -6.48
CA VAL A 166 -0.40 -9.56 -5.18
C VAL A 166 -0.92 -10.99 -5.18
N VAL A 167 -0.50 -11.79 -4.19
CA VAL A 167 -0.97 -13.16 -3.94
C VAL A 167 -1.74 -13.16 -2.62
N LEU A 168 -3.01 -13.60 -2.63
CA LEU A 168 -3.89 -13.64 -1.45
C LEU A 168 -4.14 -15.07 -0.95
#